data_AF-A0A2I1EG56-F1
#
_entry.id   AF-A0A2I1EG56-F1
#
_cell.length_a   1.000
_cell.length_b   1.000
_cell.length_c   1.000
_cell.angle_alpha   90.00
_cell.angle_beta   90.00
_cell.angle_gamma   90.00
#
_symmetry.space_group_name_H-M   'P 1'
#
loop_
_entity.id
_entity.type
_entity.pdbx_description
1 polymer ?
#
loop_
_entity_poly.entity_id
_entity_poly.type
_entity_poly.pdbx_seq_one_letter_code
_entity_poly.pdbx_strand_id
1 'polypeptide(L)'
;MVKAQQWLDEMFPSLASKEKVKRLCIRLNEGTDKIEQTNYEFFNTKLEGELDLNEFKHLEDLAIWGNGIGTLHPITDLKINLCSKLKKLHIDCTNVSELNLRSNQETTSLTIDGCVNLLKIEGLEVLLNLQNLKLWNKNSRLEIPFGKDNWKQGLQELNRKKIHSIEEKVNKNEQILKELANMVLPNIAFDLGKLKQEIARLKLNELSPQARKKQSELEQQINDAKNKIESIPNTIIDLLLDTQKQIIGENNKNDSLVQAQLTGQLKAYQSILEKNLSKQELQALLDKKAELTQLKEQIDKLQTEIQQNE
;
A
#
# COMPACT_ATOMS: atom_id res chain seq x y z
N MET A 1 14.78 17.92 -28.51
CA MET A 1 13.83 17.01 -27.83
C MET A 1 14.48 16.64 -26.51
N VAL A 2 13.75 16.69 -25.41
CA VAL A 2 14.29 16.42 -24.06
C VAL A 2 13.60 15.18 -23.51
N LYS A 3 14.31 14.33 -22.77
CA LYS A 3 13.70 13.21 -22.06
C LYS A 3 12.68 13.74 -21.08
N ALA A 4 11.44 13.25 -21.17
CA ALA A 4 10.30 13.78 -20.43
C ALA A 4 10.55 13.75 -18.92
N GLN A 5 11.06 12.63 -18.40
CA GLN A 5 11.41 12.52 -16.98
C GLN A 5 12.54 13.45 -16.55
N GLN A 6 13.62 13.57 -17.34
CA GLN A 6 14.71 14.49 -17.04
C GLN A 6 14.21 15.94 -16.95
N TRP A 7 13.41 16.36 -17.93
CA TRP A 7 12.80 17.69 -17.92
C TRP A 7 11.92 17.89 -16.68
N LEU A 8 11.14 16.88 -16.29
CA LEU A 8 10.28 16.94 -15.11
C LEU A 8 11.10 17.14 -13.83
N ASP A 9 12.23 16.44 -13.69
CA ASP A 9 13.11 16.55 -12.53
C ASP A 9 13.89 17.88 -12.51
N GLU A 10 14.22 18.46 -13.66
CA GLU A 10 14.80 19.81 -13.75
C GLU A 10 13.78 20.89 -13.36
N MET A 11 12.53 20.77 -13.79
CA MET A 11 11.48 21.76 -13.51
C MET A 11 10.91 21.63 -12.10
N PHE A 12 10.90 20.42 -11.54
CA PHE A 12 10.38 20.13 -10.20
C PHE A 12 11.37 19.28 -9.39
N PRO A 13 12.51 19.85 -8.95
CA PRO A 13 13.63 19.09 -8.39
C PRO A 13 13.38 18.49 -7.00
N SER A 14 12.28 18.86 -6.34
CA SER A 14 11.92 18.36 -5.01
C SER A 14 10.51 17.80 -4.96
N LEU A 15 10.29 16.83 -4.08
CA LEU A 15 8.94 16.31 -3.79
C LEU A 15 7.97 17.43 -3.39
N ALA A 16 8.43 18.39 -2.57
CA ALA A 16 7.63 19.54 -2.15
C ALA A 16 7.22 20.44 -3.33
N SER A 17 8.05 20.57 -4.37
CA SER A 17 7.64 21.28 -5.60
C SER A 17 6.60 20.49 -6.40
N LYS A 18 6.75 19.16 -6.52
CA LYS A 18 5.81 18.28 -7.24
C LYS A 18 4.43 18.24 -6.56
N GLU A 19 4.40 18.16 -5.23
CA GLU A 19 3.15 18.14 -4.46
C GLU A 19 2.38 19.48 -4.49
N LYS A 20 3.03 20.61 -4.81
CA LYS A 20 2.34 21.90 -4.97
C LYS A 20 1.56 22.01 -6.27
N VAL A 21 1.88 21.21 -7.28
CA VAL A 21 1.28 21.33 -8.62
C VAL A 21 -0.15 20.84 -8.58
N LYS A 22 -1.08 21.73 -8.93
CA LYS A 22 -2.50 21.41 -9.13
C LYS A 22 -2.88 21.33 -10.60
N ARG A 23 -2.21 22.12 -11.44
CA ARG A 23 -2.43 22.08 -12.89
C ARG A 23 -1.09 22.04 -13.62
N LEU A 24 -0.98 21.10 -14.55
CA LEU A 24 0.17 20.97 -15.43
C LEU A 24 -0.33 20.92 -16.88
N CYS A 25 0.12 21.87 -17.68
CA CYS A 25 -0.17 21.98 -19.10
C CYS A 25 1.14 22.00 -19.89
N ILE A 26 1.31 21.08 -20.83
CA ILE A 26 2.51 20.95 -21.67
C ILE A 26 2.08 21.09 -23.12
N ARG A 27 2.62 22.08 -23.84
CA ARG A 27 2.23 22.39 -25.22
C ARG A 27 3.43 22.31 -26.16
N LEU A 28 3.23 21.72 -27.33
CA LEU A 28 4.21 21.78 -28.43
C LEU A 28 4.28 23.15 -29.11
N ASN A 29 3.18 23.90 -29.08
CA ASN A 29 3.03 25.11 -29.89
C ASN A 29 3.78 26.29 -29.29
N GLU A 30 3.99 27.30 -30.14
CA GLU A 30 4.57 28.57 -29.75
C GLU A 30 3.76 29.28 -28.68
N GLY A 31 4.47 29.94 -27.78
CA GLY A 31 3.92 30.74 -26.70
C GLY A 31 4.97 31.00 -25.64
N THR A 32 4.53 31.61 -24.54
CA THR A 32 5.37 31.96 -23.40
C THR A 32 4.87 31.20 -22.19
N ASP A 33 5.79 30.56 -21.47
CA ASP A 33 5.49 29.84 -20.24
C ASP A 33 4.74 30.71 -19.24
N LYS A 34 3.73 30.13 -18.60
CA LYS A 34 2.91 30.78 -17.57
C LYS A 34 2.96 29.95 -16.31
N ILE A 35 3.50 30.55 -15.26
CA ILE A 35 3.64 29.91 -13.96
C ILE A 35 2.95 30.80 -12.93
N GLU A 36 1.84 30.30 -12.40
CA GLU A 36 1.00 31.02 -11.44
C GLU A 36 0.68 30.11 -10.25
N GLN A 37 1.41 30.30 -9.15
CA GLN A 37 1.26 29.54 -7.90
C GLN A 37 1.37 28.02 -8.07
N THR A 38 0.23 27.36 -8.32
CA THR A 38 0.09 25.90 -8.45
C THR A 38 -0.27 25.47 -9.87
N ASN A 39 -0.36 26.42 -10.80
CA ASN A 39 -0.66 26.24 -12.21
C ASN A 39 0.60 26.47 -13.04
N TYR A 40 0.94 25.47 -13.85
CA TYR A 40 2.13 25.47 -14.69
C TYR A 40 1.70 25.19 -16.12
N GLU A 41 1.98 26.12 -17.02
CA GLU A 41 1.75 25.97 -18.45
C GLU A 41 3.06 26.24 -19.20
N PHE A 42 3.56 25.20 -19.88
CA PHE A 42 4.80 25.23 -20.63
C PHE A 42 4.52 25.17 -22.12
N PHE A 43 5.13 26.07 -22.88
CA PHE A 43 5.03 26.15 -24.33
C PHE A 43 6.33 25.67 -24.98
N ASN A 44 6.30 25.41 -26.29
CA ASN A 44 7.48 24.96 -27.05
C ASN A 44 8.19 23.72 -26.44
N THR A 45 7.48 22.91 -25.65
CA THR A 45 8.09 21.87 -24.82
C THR A 45 7.99 20.52 -25.53
N LYS A 46 9.08 20.11 -26.18
CA LYS A 46 9.18 18.86 -26.96
C LYS A 46 9.75 17.73 -26.10
N LEU A 47 8.88 16.96 -25.46
CA LEU A 47 9.23 15.86 -24.57
C LEU A 47 9.20 14.50 -25.28
N GLU A 48 10.07 13.58 -24.86
CA GLU A 48 10.09 12.20 -25.36
C GLU A 48 10.25 11.15 -24.27
N GLY A 49 9.78 9.93 -24.55
CA GLY A 49 9.89 8.78 -23.66
C GLY A 49 8.82 8.75 -22.59
N GLU A 50 9.21 8.37 -21.38
CA GLU A 50 8.31 8.20 -20.22
C GLU A 50 8.13 9.52 -19.46
N LEU A 51 6.88 9.88 -19.19
CA LEU A 51 6.49 10.97 -18.30
C LEU A 51 5.82 10.40 -17.04
N ASP A 52 6.55 10.33 -15.92
CA ASP A 52 6.03 9.83 -14.64
C ASP A 52 5.58 10.98 -13.72
N LEU A 53 4.26 11.10 -13.55
CA LEU A 53 3.63 12.12 -12.71
C LEU A 53 3.14 11.55 -11.36
N ASN A 54 3.51 10.33 -10.98
CA ASN A 54 3.02 9.69 -9.75
C ASN A 54 3.38 10.45 -8.46
N GLU A 55 4.43 11.27 -8.48
CA GLU A 55 4.80 12.12 -7.34
C GLU A 55 3.92 13.38 -7.21
N PHE A 56 3.08 13.68 -8.22
CA PHE A 56 2.20 14.86 -8.28
C PHE A 56 0.85 14.56 -7.62
N LYS A 57 0.88 14.25 -6.32
CA LYS A 57 -0.29 13.78 -5.54
C LYS A 57 -1.46 14.76 -5.46
N HIS A 58 -1.26 16.03 -5.83
CA HIS A 58 -2.28 17.07 -5.80
C HIS A 58 -2.69 17.57 -7.18
N LEU A 59 -2.23 16.90 -8.25
CA LEU A 59 -2.61 17.22 -9.61
C LEU A 59 -4.11 17.02 -9.81
N GLU A 60 -4.80 18.09 -10.19
CA GLU A 60 -6.24 18.12 -10.46
C GLU A 60 -6.54 18.25 -11.96
N ASP A 61 -5.65 18.88 -12.72
CA ASP A 61 -5.81 19.15 -14.16
C ASP A 61 -4.49 18.87 -14.90
N LEU A 62 -4.51 17.89 -15.80
CA LEU A 62 -3.40 17.54 -16.67
C LEU A 62 -3.80 17.75 -18.12
N ALA A 63 -3.02 18.54 -18.84
CA ALA A 63 -3.19 18.75 -20.26
C ALA A 63 -1.86 18.60 -21.02
N ILE A 64 -1.83 17.69 -21.99
CA ILE A 64 -0.72 17.54 -22.93
C ILE A 64 -1.28 17.88 -24.31
N TRP A 65 -0.86 19.01 -24.87
CA TRP A 65 -1.30 19.51 -26.17
C TRP A 65 -0.22 19.29 -27.22
N GLY A 66 -0.60 18.67 -28.34
CA GLY A 66 0.26 18.61 -29.51
C GLY A 66 0.05 19.78 -30.48
N ASN A 67 0.57 19.62 -31.69
CA ASN A 67 0.41 20.59 -32.79
C ASN A 67 -0.48 20.01 -33.90
N GLY A 68 -1.62 19.45 -33.51
CA GLY A 68 -2.48 18.69 -34.41
C GLY A 68 -1.85 17.40 -34.95
N ILE A 69 -2.56 16.75 -35.87
CA ILE A 69 -2.26 15.37 -36.31
C ILE A 69 -0.96 15.21 -37.11
N GLY A 70 -0.28 16.32 -37.45
CA GLY A 70 0.95 16.31 -38.24
C GLY A 70 2.22 16.06 -37.42
N THR A 71 2.18 16.22 -36.09
CA THR A 71 3.35 15.96 -35.23
C THR A 71 2.91 15.46 -33.87
N LEU A 72 3.28 14.21 -33.57
CA LEU A 72 3.02 13.61 -32.26
C LEU A 72 4.09 14.02 -31.26
N HIS A 73 3.69 14.29 -30.02
CA HIS A 73 4.55 14.21 -28.85
C HIS A 73 5.14 12.80 -28.78
N PRO A 74 6.47 12.65 -28.83
CA PRO A 74 7.16 11.37 -28.67
C PRO A 74 7.14 10.84 -27.23
N ILE A 75 6.18 11.28 -26.42
CA ILE A 75 5.83 10.66 -25.14
C ILE A 75 5.19 9.32 -25.44
N THR A 76 5.84 8.24 -25.01
CA THR A 76 5.43 6.85 -25.28
C THR A 76 4.74 6.22 -24.09
N ASP A 77 4.98 6.73 -22.88
CA ASP A 77 4.39 6.24 -21.64
C ASP A 77 4.02 7.41 -20.73
N LEU A 78 2.85 7.33 -20.12
CA LEU A 78 2.31 8.34 -19.21
C LEU A 78 1.84 7.65 -17.93
N LYS A 79 2.53 7.92 -16.82
CA LYS A 79 2.19 7.34 -15.51
C LYS A 79 1.49 8.37 -14.64
N ILE A 80 0.21 8.14 -14.38
CA ILE A 80 -0.67 8.98 -13.55
C ILE A 80 -1.43 8.16 -12.49
N ASN A 81 -0.91 6.97 -12.19
CA ASN A 81 -1.53 5.96 -11.35
C ASN A 81 -1.66 6.39 -9.88
N LEU A 82 -0.89 7.39 -9.44
CA LEU A 82 -0.98 7.96 -8.08
C LEU A 82 -1.60 9.37 -8.06
N CYS A 83 -2.10 9.88 -9.20
CA CYS A 83 -2.78 11.16 -9.31
C CYS A 83 -4.28 11.03 -8.95
N SER A 84 -4.59 10.64 -7.72
CA SER A 84 -5.97 10.35 -7.28
C SER A 84 -6.91 11.55 -7.30
N LYS A 85 -6.38 12.77 -7.23
CA LYS A 85 -7.16 14.03 -7.29
C LYS A 85 -7.43 14.53 -8.71
N LEU A 86 -6.99 13.81 -9.74
CA LEU A 86 -7.13 14.23 -11.13
C LEU A 86 -8.61 14.31 -11.53
N LYS A 87 -9.07 15.51 -11.88
CA LYS A 87 -10.45 15.81 -12.31
C LYS A 87 -10.55 15.97 -13.81
N LYS A 88 -9.50 16.49 -14.46
CA LYS A 88 -9.46 16.77 -15.89
C LYS A 88 -8.20 16.17 -16.50
N LEU A 89 -8.39 15.37 -17.53
CA LEU A 89 -7.31 14.81 -18.33
C LEU A 89 -7.55 15.16 -19.80
N HIS A 90 -6.59 15.86 -20.39
CA HIS A 90 -6.53 16.14 -21.81
C HIS A 90 -5.21 15.63 -22.37
N ILE A 91 -5.28 14.70 -23.32
CA ILE A 91 -4.10 14.19 -24.02
C ILE A 91 -4.36 14.37 -25.51
N ASP A 92 -3.50 15.14 -26.16
CA ASP A 92 -3.58 15.42 -27.58
C ASP A 92 -2.26 15.10 -28.29
N CYS A 93 -2.40 14.36 -29.40
CA CYS A 93 -1.30 14.02 -30.32
C CYS A 93 -0.08 13.44 -29.60
N THR A 94 -0.23 12.43 -28.74
CA THR A 94 0.92 11.72 -28.13
C THR A 94 1.15 10.37 -28.80
N ASN A 95 2.31 9.77 -28.51
CA ASN A 95 2.69 8.43 -28.96
C ASN A 95 2.36 7.34 -27.92
N VAL A 96 1.52 7.65 -26.93
CA VAL A 96 1.11 6.73 -25.87
C VAL A 96 0.31 5.57 -26.45
N SER A 97 0.70 4.33 -26.15
CA SER A 97 0.03 3.12 -26.63
C SER A 97 -1.06 2.60 -25.69
N GLU A 98 -0.90 2.85 -24.39
CA GLU A 98 -1.85 2.42 -23.36
C GLU A 98 -2.01 3.51 -22.30
N LEU A 99 -3.23 3.67 -21.78
CA LEU A 99 -3.53 4.62 -20.72
C LEU A 99 -4.23 3.91 -19.56
N ASN A 100 -3.70 4.06 -18.35
CA ASN A 100 -4.28 3.47 -17.14
C ASN A 100 -4.94 4.56 -16.27
N LEU A 101 -6.24 4.42 -16.04
CA LEU A 101 -7.07 5.37 -15.28
C LEU A 101 -7.65 4.78 -13.99
N ARG A 102 -7.20 3.58 -13.57
CA ARG A 102 -7.80 2.82 -12.45
C ARG A 102 -7.78 3.57 -11.11
N SER A 103 -6.87 4.52 -10.94
CA SER A 103 -6.73 5.32 -9.72
C SER A 103 -7.33 6.72 -9.81
N ASN A 104 -7.85 7.13 -10.97
CA ASN A 104 -8.28 8.52 -11.22
C ASN A 104 -9.81 8.68 -11.08
N GLN A 105 -10.39 8.13 -10.00
CA GLN A 105 -11.84 8.03 -9.78
C GLN A 105 -12.55 9.41 -9.71
N GLU A 106 -11.80 10.47 -9.41
CA GLU A 106 -12.29 11.86 -9.38
C GLU A 106 -12.41 12.50 -10.77
N THR A 107 -12.03 11.79 -11.85
CA THR A 107 -12.06 12.34 -13.21
C THR A 107 -13.49 12.65 -13.64
N THR A 108 -13.73 13.92 -13.94
CA THR A 108 -15.02 14.44 -14.46
C THR A 108 -14.96 14.73 -15.96
N SER A 109 -13.76 14.91 -16.52
CA SER A 109 -13.55 15.18 -17.93
C SER A 109 -12.34 14.44 -18.48
N LEU A 110 -12.56 13.63 -19.51
CA LEU A 110 -11.52 12.92 -20.25
C LEU A 110 -11.57 13.31 -21.72
N THR A 111 -10.49 13.86 -22.24
CA THR A 111 -10.32 14.14 -23.66
C THR A 111 -9.06 13.47 -24.17
N ILE A 112 -9.22 12.61 -25.18
CA ILE A 112 -8.12 11.98 -25.89
C ILE A 112 -8.29 12.33 -27.36
N ASP A 113 -7.43 13.23 -27.83
CA ASP A 113 -7.39 13.70 -29.21
C ASP A 113 -6.04 13.33 -29.84
N GLY A 114 -5.97 13.19 -31.17
CA GLY A 114 -4.67 13.02 -31.85
C GLY A 114 -3.83 11.76 -31.53
N CYS A 115 -4.20 10.92 -30.56
CA CYS A 115 -3.39 9.80 -30.07
C CYS A 115 -3.55 8.58 -30.99
N VAL A 116 -2.91 8.59 -32.16
CA VAL A 116 -3.07 7.56 -33.22
C VAL A 116 -2.59 6.16 -32.82
N ASN A 117 -1.68 6.07 -31.86
CA ASN A 117 -1.07 4.80 -31.43
C ASN A 117 -1.69 4.23 -30.16
N LEU A 118 -2.66 4.93 -29.54
CA LEU A 118 -3.36 4.44 -28.37
C LEU A 118 -4.25 3.25 -28.73
N LEU A 119 -3.95 2.09 -28.16
CA LEU A 119 -4.67 0.85 -28.39
C LEU A 119 -5.71 0.57 -27.32
N LYS A 120 -5.45 1.02 -26.08
CA LYS A 120 -6.25 0.63 -24.92
C LYS A 120 -6.31 1.73 -23.87
N ILE A 121 -7.49 1.85 -23.23
CA ILE A 121 -7.69 2.64 -22.02
C ILE A 121 -8.22 1.71 -20.93
N GLU A 122 -7.44 1.52 -19.87
CA GLU A 122 -7.84 0.73 -18.70
C GLU A 122 -8.47 1.61 -17.62
N GLY A 123 -9.42 1.06 -16.87
CA GLY A 123 -10.01 1.75 -15.71
C GLY A 123 -11.10 2.75 -16.07
N LEU A 124 -11.66 2.71 -17.28
CA LEU A 124 -12.86 3.50 -17.60
C LEU A 124 -14.00 3.16 -16.64
N GLU A 125 -14.18 1.88 -16.30
CA GLU A 125 -15.26 1.38 -15.44
C GLU A 125 -15.15 1.78 -13.96
N VAL A 126 -14.14 2.56 -13.58
CA VAL A 126 -14.07 3.16 -12.23
C VAL A 126 -14.29 4.67 -12.24
N LEU A 127 -14.47 5.29 -13.41
CA LEU A 127 -14.70 6.73 -13.56
C LEU A 127 -16.18 7.09 -13.38
N LEU A 128 -16.71 6.84 -12.18
CA LEU A 128 -18.13 7.04 -11.87
C LEU A 128 -18.58 8.50 -11.97
N ASN A 129 -17.66 9.44 -11.82
CA ASN A 129 -17.90 10.88 -11.86
C ASN A 129 -17.75 11.51 -13.25
N LEU A 130 -17.50 10.69 -14.29
CA LEU A 130 -17.23 11.19 -15.63
C LEU A 130 -18.46 11.87 -16.24
N GLN A 131 -18.35 13.17 -16.49
CA GLN A 131 -19.42 13.99 -17.09
C GLN A 131 -19.18 14.22 -18.58
N ASN A 132 -17.90 14.36 -18.96
CA ASN A 132 -17.47 14.68 -20.31
C ASN A 132 -16.45 13.63 -20.79
N LEU A 133 -16.75 13.00 -21.92
CA LEU A 133 -15.82 12.11 -22.62
C LEU A 133 -15.74 12.53 -24.07
N LYS A 134 -14.53 12.85 -24.52
CA LYS A 134 -14.23 13.09 -25.93
C LYS A 134 -13.10 12.16 -26.37
N LEU A 135 -13.42 11.22 -27.25
CA LEU A 135 -12.46 10.36 -27.90
C LEU A 135 -12.39 10.69 -29.39
N TRP A 136 -11.18 10.78 -29.92
CA TRP A 136 -10.97 11.03 -31.34
C TRP A 136 -11.42 9.86 -32.20
N ASN A 137 -12.29 10.14 -33.16
CA ASN A 137 -12.97 9.13 -33.98
C ASN A 137 -12.09 8.54 -35.11
N LYS A 138 -10.89 9.08 -35.33
CA LYS A 138 -9.99 8.58 -36.37
C LYS A 138 -9.00 7.52 -35.89
N ASN A 139 -8.96 7.23 -34.59
CA ASN A 139 -8.19 6.09 -34.09
C ASN A 139 -9.05 4.82 -34.18
N SER A 140 -8.98 4.12 -35.31
CA SER A 140 -9.69 2.86 -35.56
C SER A 140 -9.10 1.66 -34.80
N ARG A 141 -7.92 1.82 -34.18
CA ARG A 141 -7.22 0.76 -33.44
C ARG A 141 -7.53 0.78 -31.94
N LEU A 142 -8.10 1.87 -31.44
CA LEU A 142 -8.46 2.02 -30.04
C LEU A 142 -9.62 1.08 -29.70
N GLU A 143 -9.34 0.09 -28.87
CA GLU A 143 -10.36 -0.79 -28.32
C GLU A 143 -11.07 -0.06 -27.17
N ILE A 144 -12.31 0.35 -27.44
CA ILE A 144 -13.22 0.83 -26.41
C ILE A 144 -14.44 -0.07 -26.33
N PRO A 145 -14.93 -0.37 -25.11
CA PRO A 145 -16.04 -1.29 -24.89
C PRO A 145 -17.41 -0.69 -25.27
N PHE A 146 -17.47 0.54 -25.77
CA PHE A 146 -18.69 1.24 -26.14
C PHE A 146 -18.47 2.19 -27.31
N GLY A 147 -19.55 2.54 -27.99
CA GLY A 147 -19.53 3.53 -29.06
C GLY A 147 -19.35 4.95 -28.52
N LYS A 148 -18.84 5.84 -29.37
CA LYS A 148 -18.59 7.24 -29.01
C LYS A 148 -19.86 7.97 -28.57
N ASP A 149 -20.99 7.70 -29.24
CA ASP A 149 -22.23 8.45 -29.02
C ASP A 149 -23.09 7.88 -27.88
N ASN A 150 -22.77 6.68 -27.39
CA ASN A 150 -23.49 6.01 -26.31
C ASN A 150 -22.60 5.70 -25.10
N TRP A 151 -21.46 6.39 -24.95
CA TRP A 151 -20.47 6.09 -23.92
C TRP A 151 -21.04 6.10 -22.49
N LYS A 152 -22.02 6.96 -22.19
CA LYS A 152 -22.69 6.99 -20.88
C LYS A 152 -23.38 5.67 -20.56
N GLN A 153 -24.11 5.12 -21.53
CA GLN A 153 -24.77 3.82 -21.39
C GLN A 153 -23.73 2.70 -21.32
N GLY A 154 -22.71 2.75 -22.18
CA GLY A 154 -21.62 1.80 -22.17
C GLY A 154 -20.88 1.74 -20.83
N LEU A 155 -20.63 2.89 -20.21
CA LEU A 155 -20.01 3.00 -18.89
C LEU A 155 -20.89 2.38 -17.80
N GLN A 156 -22.21 2.64 -17.85
CA GLN A 156 -23.16 2.01 -16.94
C GLN A 156 -23.21 0.49 -17.10
N GLU A 157 -23.16 -0.02 -18.33
CA GLU A 157 -23.12 -1.46 -18.61
C GLU A 157 -21.83 -2.12 -18.12
N LEU A 158 -20.68 -1.47 -18.30
CA LEU A 158 -19.41 -1.94 -17.75
C LEU A 158 -19.46 -2.04 -16.23
N ASN A 159 -19.98 -0.99 -15.57
CA ASN A 159 -20.13 -0.96 -14.12
C ASN A 159 -21.05 -2.09 -13.66
N ARG A 160 -22.18 -2.30 -14.35
CA ARG A 160 -23.11 -3.40 -14.05
C ARG A 160 -22.46 -4.77 -14.22
N LYS A 161 -21.71 -4.99 -15.30
CA LYS A 161 -20.98 -6.25 -15.53
C LYS A 161 -19.95 -6.51 -14.43
N LYS A 162 -19.22 -5.47 -13.99
CA LYS A 162 -18.23 -5.57 -12.93
C LYS A 162 -18.87 -5.86 -11.58
N ILE A 163 -19.96 -5.17 -11.24
CA ILE A 163 -20.75 -5.41 -10.03
C ILE A 163 -21.25 -6.86 -10.03
N HIS A 164 -21.86 -7.31 -11.12
CA HIS A 164 -22.38 -8.67 -11.23
C HIS A 164 -21.28 -9.73 -11.05
N SER A 165 -20.12 -9.53 -11.68
CA SER A 165 -18.97 -10.44 -11.50
C SER A 165 -18.45 -10.49 -10.05
N ILE A 166 -18.50 -9.36 -9.33
CA ILE A 166 -18.14 -9.31 -7.91
C ILE A 166 -19.20 -10.03 -7.08
N GLU A 167 -20.48 -9.80 -7.33
CA GLU A 167 -21.59 -10.49 -6.66
C GLU A 167 -21.52 -12.00 -6.83
N GLU A 168 -21.23 -12.52 -8.03
CA GLU A 168 -21.03 -13.95 -8.27
C GLU A 168 -19.88 -14.53 -7.43
N LYS A 169 -18.75 -13.82 -7.34
CA LYS A 169 -17.60 -14.24 -6.53
C LYS A 169 -17.94 -14.23 -5.03
N VAL A 170 -18.66 -13.21 -4.57
CA VAL A 170 -19.11 -13.10 -3.17
C VAL A 170 -20.06 -14.25 -2.83
N ASN A 171 -21.05 -14.53 -3.68
CA ASN A 171 -22.00 -15.62 -3.49
C ASN A 171 -21.31 -16.98 -3.46
N LYS A 172 -20.34 -17.23 -4.36
CA LYS A 172 -19.55 -18.45 -4.35
C LYS A 172 -18.74 -18.62 -3.06
N ASN A 173 -18.12 -17.55 -2.59
CA ASN A 173 -17.37 -17.57 -1.34
C ASN A 173 -18.29 -17.80 -0.13
N GLU A 174 -19.49 -17.22 -0.13
CA GLU A 174 -20.49 -17.44 0.91
C GLU A 174 -20.94 -18.91 0.96
N GLN A 175 -21.16 -19.55 -0.20
CA GLN A 175 -21.47 -20.98 -0.26
C GLN A 175 -20.33 -21.85 0.31
N ILE A 176 -19.09 -21.60 -0.09
CA ILE A 176 -17.92 -22.34 0.43
C ILE A 176 -17.85 -22.20 1.96
N LEU A 177 -18.08 -21.00 2.49
CA LEU A 177 -18.10 -20.78 3.94
C LEU A 177 -19.24 -21.55 4.63
N LYS A 178 -20.43 -21.60 4.02
CA LYS A 178 -21.55 -22.41 4.53
C LYS A 178 -21.23 -23.91 4.53
N GLU A 179 -20.58 -24.42 3.48
CA GLU A 179 -20.15 -25.82 3.41
C GLU A 179 -19.12 -26.16 4.48
N LEU A 180 -18.09 -25.32 4.64
CA LEU A 180 -17.10 -25.47 5.71
C LEU A 180 -17.73 -25.42 7.10
N ALA A 181 -18.68 -24.50 7.31
CA ALA A 181 -19.40 -24.40 8.57
C ALA A 181 -20.21 -25.67 8.86
N ASN A 182 -20.92 -26.21 7.87
CA ASN A 182 -21.68 -27.44 8.01
C ASN A 182 -20.79 -28.66 8.30
N MET A 183 -19.55 -28.68 7.79
CA MET A 183 -18.58 -29.73 8.10
C MET A 183 -18.10 -29.68 9.56
N VAL A 184 -17.89 -28.49 10.12
CA VAL A 184 -17.37 -28.33 11.49
C VAL A 184 -18.49 -28.38 12.54
N LEU A 185 -19.69 -27.89 12.21
CA LEU A 185 -20.83 -27.73 13.12
C LEU A 185 -22.15 -28.20 12.47
N PRO A 186 -22.34 -29.51 12.24
CA PRO A 186 -23.57 -30.00 11.64
C PRO A 186 -24.78 -29.65 12.51
N ASN A 187 -25.85 -29.15 11.89
CA ASN A 187 -27.14 -28.76 12.51
C ASN A 187 -27.15 -27.45 13.33
N ILE A 188 -26.18 -26.56 13.13
CA ILE A 188 -26.19 -25.22 13.72
C ILE A 188 -26.32 -24.19 12.59
N ALA A 189 -27.21 -23.21 12.76
CA ALA A 189 -27.30 -22.09 11.82
C ALA A 189 -25.95 -21.39 11.74
N PHE A 190 -25.38 -21.30 10.53
CA PHE A 190 -24.08 -20.68 10.34
C PHE A 190 -24.11 -19.22 10.74
N ASP A 191 -23.23 -18.88 11.67
CA ASP A 191 -22.99 -17.52 12.14
C ASP A 191 -21.49 -17.28 12.08
N LEU A 192 -21.06 -16.38 11.20
CA LEU A 192 -19.65 -16.04 11.01
C LEU A 192 -19.03 -15.46 12.29
N GLY A 193 -19.80 -14.73 13.09
CA GLY A 193 -19.36 -14.24 14.40
C GLY A 193 -19.03 -15.40 15.34
N LYS A 194 -19.95 -16.37 15.45
CA LYS A 194 -19.73 -17.58 16.26
C LYS A 194 -18.58 -18.44 15.75
N LEU A 195 -18.42 -18.58 14.44
CA LEU A 195 -17.28 -19.31 13.87
C LEU A 195 -15.95 -18.62 14.21
N LYS A 196 -15.88 -17.28 14.09
CA LYS A 196 -14.68 -16.52 14.48
C LYS A 196 -14.36 -16.70 15.96
N GLN A 197 -15.37 -16.64 16.83
CA GLN A 197 -15.21 -16.90 18.27
C GLN A 197 -14.71 -18.32 18.54
N GLU A 198 -15.30 -19.33 17.90
CA GLU A 198 -14.92 -20.72 18.11
C GLU A 198 -13.49 -21.00 17.61
N ILE A 199 -13.10 -20.43 16.46
CA ILE A 199 -11.71 -20.49 15.97
C ILE A 199 -10.76 -19.81 16.97
N ALA A 200 -11.12 -18.63 17.51
CA ALA A 200 -10.31 -17.95 18.51
C ALA A 200 -10.17 -18.79 19.79
N ARG A 201 -11.27 -19.41 20.25
CA ARG A 201 -11.31 -20.32 21.40
C ARG A 201 -10.43 -21.55 21.20
N LEU A 202 -10.51 -22.20 20.03
CA LEU A 202 -9.68 -23.35 19.68
C LEU A 202 -8.19 -22.98 19.65
N LYS A 203 -7.83 -21.86 19.02
CA LYS A 203 -6.45 -21.36 19.03
C LYS A 203 -5.97 -21.02 20.43
N LEU A 204 -6.80 -20.39 21.26
CA LEU A 204 -6.46 -20.09 22.65
C LEU A 204 -6.17 -21.36 23.45
N ASN A 205 -6.98 -22.41 23.27
CA ASN A 205 -6.80 -23.71 23.92
C ASN A 205 -5.52 -24.42 23.46
N GLU A 206 -5.07 -24.20 22.22
CA GLU A 206 -3.82 -24.75 21.70
C GLU A 206 -2.59 -23.97 22.18
N LEU A 207 -2.64 -22.64 22.18
CA LEU A 207 -1.50 -21.77 22.51
C LEU A 207 -1.27 -21.64 24.02
N SER A 208 -2.32 -21.65 24.84
CA SER A 208 -2.19 -21.44 26.29
C SER A 208 -1.30 -22.48 26.99
N PRO A 209 -1.43 -23.80 26.72
CA PRO A 209 -0.52 -24.80 27.28
C PRO A 209 0.92 -24.64 26.79
N GLN A 210 1.12 -24.25 25.53
CA GLN A 210 2.46 -24.00 24.96
C GLN A 210 3.15 -22.83 25.65
N ALA A 211 2.40 -21.74 25.92
CA ALA A 211 2.92 -20.58 26.63
C ALA A 211 3.32 -20.92 28.07
N ARG A 212 2.49 -21.71 28.77
CA ARG A 212 2.81 -22.19 30.12
C ARG A 212 4.07 -23.05 30.13
N LYS A 213 4.20 -23.99 29.20
CA LYS A 213 5.39 -24.84 29.08
C LYS A 213 6.66 -24.02 28.81
N LYS A 214 6.63 -23.14 27.79
CA LYS A 214 7.77 -22.26 27.47
C LYS A 214 8.13 -21.34 28.63
N GLN A 215 7.15 -20.87 29.39
CA GLN A 215 7.39 -20.06 30.59
C GLN A 215 8.15 -20.84 31.66
N SER A 216 7.70 -22.04 32.03
CA SER A 216 8.39 -22.86 33.04
C SER A 216 9.82 -23.23 32.61
N GLU A 217 10.02 -23.54 31.33
CA GLU A 217 11.37 -23.83 30.83
C GLU A 217 12.29 -22.60 30.83
N LEU A 218 11.75 -21.40 30.54
CA LEU A 218 12.52 -20.15 30.62
C LEU A 218 12.88 -19.82 32.07
N GLU A 219 11.94 -19.96 33.01
CA GLU A 219 12.17 -19.76 34.45
C GLU A 219 13.29 -20.68 34.97
N GLN A 220 13.31 -21.95 34.53
CA GLN A 220 14.40 -22.87 34.84
C GLN A 220 15.75 -22.37 34.30
N GLN A 221 15.81 -21.98 33.03
CA GLN A 221 17.06 -21.47 32.42
C GLN A 221 17.57 -20.19 33.10
N ILE A 222 16.66 -19.31 33.53
CA ILE A 222 17.01 -18.10 34.28
C ILE A 222 17.64 -18.47 35.63
N ASN A 223 17.06 -19.43 36.35
CA ASN A 223 17.60 -19.89 37.63
C ASN A 223 18.98 -20.54 37.46
N ASP A 224 19.14 -21.39 36.44
CA ASP A 224 20.42 -22.03 36.12
C ASP A 224 21.49 -20.98 35.78
N ALA A 225 21.12 -19.94 35.02
CA ALA A 225 22.01 -18.83 34.69
C ALA A 225 22.38 -18.00 35.94
N LYS A 226 21.42 -17.70 36.82
CA LYS A 226 21.66 -17.01 38.11
C LYS A 226 22.62 -17.78 39.00
N ASN A 227 22.52 -19.11 39.04
CA ASN A 227 23.42 -19.95 39.83
C ASN A 227 24.86 -19.96 39.30
N LYS A 228 25.09 -19.70 38.01
CA LYS A 228 26.43 -19.66 37.38
C LYS A 228 27.18 -18.33 37.59
N ILE A 229 26.47 -17.26 37.96
CA ILE A 229 27.02 -15.91 38.04
C ILE A 229 27.32 -15.49 39.49
N GLU A 230 27.91 -16.37 40.28
CA GLU A 230 28.13 -16.25 41.73
C GLU A 230 28.81 -14.94 42.19
N SER A 231 29.58 -14.28 41.32
CA SER A 231 30.30 -13.02 41.57
C SER A 231 29.61 -11.76 41.03
N ILE A 232 28.53 -11.91 40.27
CA ILE A 232 27.80 -10.81 39.61
C ILE A 232 26.40 -10.72 40.25
N PRO A 233 25.88 -9.51 40.52
CA PRO A 233 24.51 -9.37 41.01
C PRO A 233 23.49 -10.07 40.09
N ASN A 234 22.74 -11.04 40.64
CA ASN A 234 21.70 -11.81 39.92
C ASN A 234 20.63 -10.93 39.26
N THR A 235 20.47 -9.69 39.74
CA THR A 235 19.56 -8.69 39.20
C THR A 235 19.92 -8.28 37.76
N ILE A 236 21.16 -8.48 37.31
CA ILE A 236 21.57 -8.12 35.95
C ILE A 236 20.90 -9.00 34.89
N ILE A 237 20.61 -10.27 35.20
CA ILE A 237 19.83 -11.13 34.30
C ILE A 237 18.39 -10.61 34.18
N ASP A 238 17.79 -10.17 35.29
CA ASP A 238 16.44 -9.61 35.27
C ASP A 238 16.39 -8.32 34.46
N LEU A 239 17.37 -7.43 34.65
CA LEU A 239 17.53 -6.20 33.86
C LEU A 239 17.71 -6.49 32.37
N LEU A 240 18.54 -7.48 32.01
CA LEU A 240 18.72 -7.90 30.61
C LEU A 240 17.38 -8.27 29.97
N LEU A 241 16.59 -9.12 30.64
CA LEU A 241 15.32 -9.63 30.11
C LEU A 241 14.23 -8.55 30.08
N ASP A 242 14.22 -7.63 31.04
CA ASP A 242 13.29 -6.50 31.08
C ASP A 242 13.61 -5.46 30.01
N THR A 243 14.89 -5.12 29.82
CA THR A 243 15.33 -4.25 28.72
C THR A 243 14.95 -4.87 27.37
N GLN A 244 15.14 -6.18 27.20
CA GLN A 244 14.72 -6.85 25.97
C GLN A 244 13.20 -6.75 25.75
N LYS A 245 12.39 -6.97 26.80
CA LYS A 245 10.93 -6.81 26.72
C LYS A 245 10.53 -5.40 26.27
N GLN A 246 11.22 -4.37 26.77
CA GLN A 246 10.97 -2.97 26.40
C GLN A 246 11.33 -2.67 24.93
N ILE A 247 12.35 -3.35 24.38
CA ILE A 247 12.73 -3.24 22.97
C ILE A 247 11.66 -3.86 22.08
N ILE A 248 11.14 -5.03 22.46
CA ILE A 248 10.15 -5.79 21.67
C ILE A 248 8.77 -5.12 21.70
N GLY A 249 8.39 -4.53 22.84
CA GLY A 249 7.08 -3.92 23.05
C GLY A 249 6.75 -2.78 22.06
N GLU A 250 5.49 -2.74 21.62
CA GLU A 250 5.00 -1.80 20.59
C GLU A 250 5.16 -0.31 20.96
N ASN A 251 5.12 0.03 22.25
CA ASN A 251 5.15 1.43 22.73
C ASN A 251 6.45 2.19 22.41
N ASN A 252 7.57 1.49 22.16
CA ASN A 252 8.88 2.11 21.98
C ASN A 252 9.41 2.03 20.54
N LYS A 253 8.66 1.48 19.58
CA LYS A 253 9.17 1.26 18.20
C LYS A 253 9.37 2.55 17.39
N ASN A 254 8.75 3.66 17.81
CA ASN A 254 8.70 4.89 17.02
C ASN A 254 9.72 5.97 17.44
N ASP A 255 10.44 5.79 18.55
CA ASP A 255 11.48 6.72 19.00
C ASP A 255 12.88 6.11 18.80
N SER A 256 13.59 6.61 17.78
CA SER A 256 14.93 6.16 17.42
C SER A 256 15.96 6.38 18.53
N LEU A 257 15.79 7.39 19.39
CA LEU A 257 16.71 7.68 20.47
C LEU A 257 16.53 6.69 21.62
N VAL A 258 15.28 6.41 21.99
CA VAL A 258 14.93 5.42 23.03
C VAL A 258 15.40 4.03 22.62
N GLN A 259 15.24 3.65 21.35
CA GLN A 259 15.71 2.36 20.83
C GLN A 259 17.24 2.22 20.88
N ALA A 260 17.97 3.27 20.50
CA ALA A 260 19.43 3.27 20.58
C ALA A 260 19.91 3.12 22.03
N GLN A 261 19.25 3.81 22.97
CA GLN A 261 19.56 3.71 24.39
C GLN A 261 19.31 2.31 24.94
N LEU A 262 18.14 1.72 24.71
CA LEU A 262 17.80 0.38 25.18
C LEU A 262 18.73 -0.69 24.57
N THR A 263 19.08 -0.55 23.29
CA THR A 263 20.04 -1.44 22.63
C THR A 263 21.43 -1.32 23.25
N GLY A 264 21.86 -0.11 23.60
CA GLY A 264 23.11 0.13 24.32
C GLY A 264 23.13 -0.53 25.71
N GLN A 265 22.04 -0.40 26.46
CA GLN A 265 21.87 -1.04 27.77
C GLN A 265 21.91 -2.56 27.67
N LEU A 266 21.19 -3.14 26.71
CA LEU A 266 21.17 -4.58 26.48
C LEU A 266 22.58 -5.12 26.22
N LYS A 267 23.35 -4.46 25.35
CA LYS A 267 24.76 -4.82 25.05
C LYS A 267 25.66 -4.72 26.28
N ALA A 268 25.46 -3.70 27.12
CA ALA A 268 26.23 -3.54 28.35
C ALA A 268 25.97 -4.70 29.33
N TYR A 269 24.70 -5.09 29.51
CA TYR A 269 24.34 -6.24 30.35
C TYR A 269 24.88 -7.56 29.79
N GLN A 270 24.80 -7.78 28.48
CA GLN A 270 25.42 -8.94 27.83
C GLN A 270 26.93 -9.00 28.10
N SER A 271 27.65 -7.90 27.89
CA SER A 271 29.10 -7.81 28.12
C SER A 271 29.49 -8.13 29.58
N ILE A 272 28.68 -7.71 30.56
CA ILE A 272 28.90 -8.06 31.96
C ILE A 272 28.70 -9.56 32.20
N LEU A 273 27.63 -10.13 31.67
CA LEU A 273 27.27 -11.53 31.86
C LEU A 273 28.18 -12.50 31.08
N GLU A 274 28.78 -12.05 29.97
CA GLU A 274 29.73 -12.82 29.16
C GLU A 274 31.00 -13.26 29.92
N LYS A 275 31.25 -12.69 31.11
CA LYS A 275 32.33 -13.14 32.02
C LYS A 275 32.09 -14.53 32.60
N ASN A 276 30.83 -14.96 32.67
CA ASN A 276 30.40 -16.18 33.36
C ASN A 276 29.47 -17.06 32.49
N LEU A 277 28.76 -16.46 31.54
CA LEU A 277 27.84 -17.13 30.62
C LEU A 277 28.36 -17.03 29.19
N SER A 278 28.23 -18.09 28.41
CA SER A 278 28.56 -18.04 26.99
C SER A 278 27.59 -17.15 26.21
N LYS A 279 28.07 -16.57 25.10
CA LYS A 279 27.22 -15.84 24.16
C LYS A 279 26.01 -16.65 23.70
N GLN A 280 26.19 -17.96 23.51
CA GLN A 280 25.13 -18.86 23.08
C GLN A 280 24.05 -19.03 24.16
N GLU A 281 24.44 -19.15 25.44
CA GLU A 281 23.48 -19.22 26.56
C GLU A 281 22.68 -17.93 26.70
N LEU A 282 23.35 -16.78 26.59
CA LEU A 282 22.69 -15.48 26.64
C LEU A 282 21.73 -15.28 25.47
N GLN A 283 22.16 -15.65 24.26
CA GLN A 283 21.30 -15.57 23.09
C GLN A 283 20.09 -16.50 23.21
N ALA A 284 20.27 -17.73 23.68
CA ALA A 284 19.17 -18.68 23.90
C ALA A 284 18.12 -18.16 24.90
N LEU A 285 18.56 -17.53 26.00
CA LEU A 285 17.67 -16.88 26.98
C LEU A 285 16.85 -15.75 26.34
N LEU A 286 17.53 -14.88 25.58
CA LEU A 286 16.91 -13.76 24.89
C LEU A 286 15.91 -14.23 23.83
N ASP A 287 16.29 -15.19 22.98
CA ASP A 287 15.41 -15.72 21.94
C ASP A 287 14.15 -16.34 22.55
N LYS A 288 14.31 -17.15 23.60
CA LYS A 288 13.18 -17.80 24.27
C LYS A 288 12.26 -16.81 24.98
N LYS A 289 12.81 -15.75 25.56
CA LYS A 289 12.03 -14.64 26.14
C LYS A 289 11.26 -13.88 25.06
N ALA A 290 11.86 -13.65 23.89
CA ALA A 290 11.21 -12.99 22.77
C ALA A 290 10.03 -13.83 22.23
N GLU A 291 10.25 -15.12 21.99
CA GLU A 291 9.19 -16.06 21.58
C GLU A 291 8.03 -16.10 22.58
N LEU A 292 8.33 -16.17 23.88
CA LEU A 292 7.30 -16.19 24.92
C LEU A 292 6.51 -14.88 24.97
N THR A 293 7.17 -13.74 24.73
CA THR A 293 6.52 -12.43 24.71
C THR A 293 5.53 -12.34 23.54
N GLN A 294 5.96 -12.73 22.33
CA GLN A 294 5.09 -12.79 21.15
C GLN A 294 3.90 -13.73 21.35
N LEU A 295 4.14 -14.91 21.93
CA LEU A 295 3.08 -15.88 22.19
C LEU A 295 2.04 -15.35 23.20
N LYS A 296 2.49 -14.63 24.24
CA LYS A 296 1.59 -13.98 25.21
C LYS A 296 0.77 -12.87 24.55
N GLU A 297 1.38 -12.03 23.71
CA GLU A 297 0.67 -11.00 22.96
C GLU A 297 -0.40 -11.60 22.03
N GLN A 298 -0.11 -12.73 21.38
CA GLN A 298 -1.11 -13.43 20.55
C GLN A 298 -2.28 -13.96 21.39
N ILE A 299 -2.00 -14.50 22.58
CA ILE A 299 -3.03 -14.96 23.51
C ILE A 299 -3.90 -13.80 23.99
N ASP A 300 -3.30 -12.67 24.36
CA ASP A 300 -4.02 -11.49 24.84
C ASP A 300 -4.95 -10.92 23.75
N LYS A 301 -4.49 -10.91 22.49
CA LYS A 301 -5.31 -10.54 21.32
C LYS A 301 -6.51 -11.49 21.15
N LEU A 302 -6.29 -12.80 21.21
CA LEU A 302 -7.36 -13.80 21.11
C LEU A 302 -8.38 -13.68 22.25
N GLN A 303 -7.93 -13.40 23.48
CA GLN A 303 -8.83 -13.18 24.62
C GLN A 303 -9.70 -11.94 24.42
N THR A 304 -9.11 -10.85 23.90
CA THR A 304 -9.83 -9.61 23.58
C THR A 304 -10.88 -9.85 22.49
N GLU A 305 -10.54 -10.61 21.43
CA GLU A 305 -11.47 -10.96 20.35
C GLU A 305 -12.66 -11.80 20.83
N ILE A 306 -12.46 -12.68 21.82
CA ILE A 306 -13.54 -13.45 22.43
C ILE A 306 -14.47 -12.53 23.23
N GLN A 307 -13.92 -11.65 24.08
CA GLN A 307 -14.68 -10.75 24.94
C GLN A 307 -15.46 -9.66 24.18
N GLN A 308 -14.96 -9.18 23.04
CA GLN A 308 -15.63 -8.13 22.25
C GLN A 308 -16.83 -8.62 21.44
N ASN A 309 -17.00 -9.94 21.30
CA ASN A 309 -18.06 -10.54 20.50
C ASN A 309 -19.13 -11.28 21.34
N GLU A 310 -19.00 -11.27 22.68
CA GLU A 310 -20.06 -11.69 23.62
C GLU A 310 -21.18 -10.64 23.74
#